data_AF-A0A1G6RJK5-F1
#
_entry.id   AF-A0A1G6RJK5-F1
#
_cell.length_a   1.000
_cell.length_b   1.000
_cell.length_c   1.000
_cell.angle_alpha   90.00
_cell.angle_beta   90.00
_cell.angle_gamma   90.00
#
_symmetry.space_group_name_H-M   'P 1'
#
loop_
_entity.id
_entity.type
_entity.pdbx_description
1 polymer ?
#
loop_
_entity_poly.entity_id
_entity_poly.type
_entity_poly.pdbx_seq_one_letter_code
_entity_poly.pdbx_strand_id
1 'polypeptide(L)'
;MRTGFPTHVGGERFGATSPPAASPTMTRMDETLPPCPRCSCEYTYEVGALLVCPECAHEWAAAVADATDDAGDGVVRDAVGNVLADGDTVTVVKTLKVKGSPTGIKAGTKVRNIRLVNGVGDHDIDCKVDGIGPMQLKSSVVKKV
;
A
#
# COMPACT_ATOMS: atom_id res chain seq x y z
N MET A 1 47.28 78.08 -18.37
CA MET A 1 46.88 78.57 -17.03
C MET A 1 45.51 77.97 -16.72
N ARG A 2 45.40 77.10 -15.70
CA ARG A 2 44.66 77.38 -14.43
C ARG A 2 43.24 77.90 -14.72
N THR A 3 42.15 77.20 -14.42
CA THR A 3 41.76 76.70 -13.09
C THR A 3 40.55 75.78 -13.22
N GLY A 4 40.56 74.63 -12.55
CA GLY A 4 39.34 73.88 -12.26
C GLY A 4 38.50 74.56 -11.19
N PHE A 5 37.30 74.01 -10.91
CA PHE A 5 36.68 73.74 -9.59
C PHE A 5 35.28 73.09 -9.85
N PRO A 6 34.60 72.52 -8.84
CA PRO A 6 34.35 71.08 -8.75
C PRO A 6 32.86 70.76 -8.54
N THR A 7 32.48 69.48 -8.48
CA THR A 7 31.39 69.07 -7.58
C THR A 7 31.53 67.58 -7.23
N HIS A 8 31.89 67.39 -5.97
CA HIS A 8 31.79 66.18 -5.18
C HIS A 8 30.45 66.21 -4.45
N VAL A 9 29.58 65.20 -4.61
CA VAL A 9 28.60 64.68 -3.63
C VAL A 9 28.16 63.32 -4.18
N GLY A 10 28.55 62.19 -3.58
CA GLY A 10 27.77 61.48 -2.56
C GLY A 10 27.13 60.25 -3.23
N GLY A 11 27.19 59.02 -2.75
CA GLY A 11 27.50 58.52 -1.42
C GLY A 11 27.63 56.97 -1.47
N GLU A 12 28.35 56.36 -0.54
CA GLU A 12 27.81 55.47 0.51
C GLU A 12 27.03 54.24 0.00
N ARG A 13 27.20 52.99 0.44
CA ARG A 13 28.01 52.33 1.47
C ARG A 13 27.51 50.86 1.53
N PHE A 14 28.40 49.92 1.89
CA PHE A 14 28.14 48.67 2.63
C PHE A 14 27.44 47.43 2.00
N GLY A 15 28.04 46.26 2.33
CA GLY A 15 27.40 44.95 2.54
C GLY A 15 27.36 44.07 1.29
N ALA A 16 28.10 42.96 1.11
CA ALA A 16 28.43 41.84 2.00
C ALA A 16 27.22 41.25 2.72
N THR A 17 26.50 40.30 2.09
CA THR A 17 25.92 39.05 2.67
C THR A 17 25.01 38.41 1.61
N SER A 18 25.40 37.27 1.04
CA SER A 18 24.99 35.92 1.44
C SER A 18 23.49 35.65 1.24
N PRO A 19 23.10 34.62 0.46
CA PRO A 19 21.71 34.19 0.37
C PRO A 19 21.32 33.38 1.61
N PRO A 20 20.12 33.61 2.14
CA PRO A 20 19.28 32.54 2.67
C PRO A 20 18.01 32.49 1.80
N ALA A 21 17.81 31.41 1.05
CA ALA A 21 17.06 30.26 1.55
C ALA A 21 15.70 30.69 2.14
N ALA A 22 14.65 30.39 1.37
CA ALA A 22 13.30 30.08 1.84
C ALA A 22 12.75 30.98 2.95
N SER A 23 11.95 31.97 2.58
CA SER A 23 10.90 32.44 3.49
C SER A 23 9.73 31.43 3.47
N PRO A 24 9.35 30.89 4.64
CA PRO A 24 8.26 29.95 4.79
C PRO A 24 6.92 30.67 4.99
N THR A 25 5.85 29.90 4.84
CA THR A 25 4.47 30.16 5.31
C THR A 25 3.63 31.15 4.49
N MET A 26 3.00 30.63 3.43
CA MET A 26 1.61 30.98 3.15
C MET A 26 0.85 29.70 2.81
N THR A 27 0.48 28.98 3.87
CA THR A 27 -0.47 27.87 3.81
C THR A 27 -1.87 28.43 3.50
N ARG A 28 -2.60 27.69 2.64
CA ARG A 28 -4.05 27.75 2.36
C ARG A 28 -4.38 28.58 1.12
N MET A 29 -4.81 28.03 -0.01
CA MET A 29 -5.78 26.96 -0.22
C MET A 29 -5.40 26.20 -1.50
N ASP A 30 -4.38 25.35 -1.38
CA ASP A 30 -3.98 24.39 -2.39
C ASP A 30 -4.60 23.06 -1.96
N GLU A 31 -5.81 22.78 -2.44
CA GLU A 31 -6.31 21.39 -2.52
C GLU A 31 -5.46 20.70 -3.59
N THR A 32 -4.26 20.25 -3.23
CA THR A 32 -3.29 19.63 -4.13
C THR A 32 -3.78 18.23 -4.54
N LEU A 33 -4.80 18.17 -5.39
CA LEU A 33 -5.22 16.94 -6.03
C LEU A 33 -4.11 16.45 -6.98
N PRO A 34 -3.84 15.13 -7.07
CA PRO A 34 -2.77 14.62 -7.91
C PRO A 34 -3.00 14.98 -9.38
N PRO A 35 -1.93 15.30 -10.13
CA PRO A 35 -2.05 15.55 -11.56
C PRO A 35 -2.53 14.31 -12.30
N CYS A 36 -3.15 14.52 -13.45
CA CYS A 36 -3.70 13.41 -14.24
C CYS A 36 -2.58 12.48 -14.72
N PRO A 37 -2.67 11.14 -14.51
CA PRO A 37 -1.65 10.19 -14.92
C PRO A 37 -1.51 10.04 -16.45
N ARG A 38 -2.49 10.52 -17.23
CA ARG A 38 -2.53 10.36 -18.69
C ARG A 38 -1.97 11.56 -19.44
N CYS A 39 -2.22 12.77 -18.96
CA CYS A 39 -1.83 14.02 -19.63
C CYS A 39 -0.97 14.94 -18.76
N SER A 40 -0.68 14.57 -17.51
CA SER A 40 0.10 15.38 -16.56
C SER A 40 -0.50 16.76 -16.27
N CYS A 41 -1.80 16.94 -16.52
CA CYS A 41 -2.52 18.17 -16.18
C CYS A 41 -2.66 18.32 -14.67
N GLU A 42 -2.36 19.51 -14.15
CA GLU A 42 -2.42 19.86 -12.73
C GLU A 42 -3.84 20.19 -12.25
N TYR A 43 -4.76 20.49 -13.17
CA TYR A 43 -6.13 20.88 -12.86
C TYR A 43 -7.07 19.68 -12.83
N THR A 44 -6.98 18.86 -11.78
CA THR A 44 -7.86 17.71 -11.56
C THR A 44 -8.99 18.10 -10.60
N TYR A 45 -10.19 17.54 -10.78
CA TYR A 45 -11.34 17.84 -9.91
C TYR A 45 -12.02 16.57 -9.45
N GLU A 46 -12.58 16.59 -8.24
CA GLU A 46 -13.30 15.44 -7.70
C GLU A 46 -14.76 15.42 -8.16
N VAL A 47 -15.25 14.23 -8.49
CA VAL A 47 -16.65 13.91 -8.78
C VAL A 47 -17.04 12.75 -7.87
N GLY A 48 -17.61 13.07 -6.71
CA GLY A 48 -17.92 12.08 -5.69
C GLY A 48 -16.64 11.50 -5.07
N ALA A 49 -16.33 10.23 -5.36
CA ALA A 49 -15.14 9.53 -4.87
C ALA A 49 -14.04 9.38 -5.94
N LEU A 50 -14.25 9.92 -7.14
CA LEU A 50 -13.34 9.84 -8.29
C LEU A 50 -12.73 11.21 -8.58
N LEU A 51 -11.52 11.25 -9.11
CA LEU A 51 -10.97 12.40 -9.80
C LEU A 51 -11.23 12.31 -11.28
N VAL A 52 -11.45 13.47 -11.88
CA VAL A 52 -11.68 13.65 -13.31
C VAL A 52 -10.75 14.73 -13.83
N CYS A 53 -10.16 14.47 -15.01
CA CYS A 53 -9.35 15.45 -15.72
C CYS A 53 -10.18 16.17 -16.80
N PRO A 54 -10.23 17.51 -16.82
CA PRO A 54 -10.99 18.29 -17.80
C PRO A 54 -10.36 18.28 -19.20
N GLU A 55 -9.06 18.06 -19.31
CA GLU A 55 -8.33 18.07 -20.59
C GLU A 55 -8.51 16.77 -21.38
N CYS A 56 -8.61 15.63 -20.70
CA CYS A 56 -8.64 14.32 -21.35
C CYS A 56 -9.82 13.44 -20.97
N ALA A 57 -10.74 13.93 -20.13
CA ALA A 57 -11.89 13.20 -19.59
C ALA A 57 -11.52 11.85 -18.97
N HIS A 58 -10.30 11.73 -18.43
CA HIS A 58 -9.88 10.55 -17.72
C HIS A 58 -10.41 10.59 -16.29
N GLU A 59 -10.96 9.48 -15.83
CA GLU A 59 -11.54 9.31 -14.50
C GLU A 59 -10.70 8.28 -13.74
N TRP A 60 -10.25 8.59 -12.51
CA TRP A 60 -9.47 7.68 -11.66
C TRP A 60 -9.79 7.89 -10.18
N ALA A 61 -9.52 6.91 -9.32
CA ALA A 61 -9.74 7.06 -7.88
C ALA A 61 -8.65 7.91 -7.22
N ALA A 62 -9.03 8.74 -6.25
CA ALA A 62 -8.07 9.46 -5.43
C ALA A 62 -7.24 8.43 -4.66
N ALA A 63 -5.92 8.52 -4.77
CA ALA A 63 -5.03 7.75 -3.90
C ALA A 63 -5.06 8.35 -2.49
N VAL A 64 -6.24 8.40 -1.87
CA VAL A 64 -6.35 8.43 -0.42
C VAL A 64 -5.89 7.06 0.02
N ALA A 65 -4.66 7.02 0.54
CA ALA A 65 -4.12 5.89 1.25
C ALA A 65 -4.92 5.71 2.56
N ASP A 66 -6.14 5.19 2.44
CA ASP A 66 -6.86 4.60 3.56
C ASP A 66 -7.44 3.27 3.09
N ALA A 67 -6.82 2.22 3.63
CA ALA A 67 -7.19 0.82 3.54
C ALA A 67 -7.38 0.25 2.13
N THR A 68 -6.53 -0.73 1.83
CA THR A 68 -6.91 -1.99 1.18
C THR A 68 -8.41 -2.28 1.28
N ASP A 69 -9.19 -1.75 0.34
CA ASP A 69 -10.51 -2.26 0.00
C ASP A 69 -10.27 -3.50 -0.86
N ASP A 70 -9.75 -4.52 -0.19
CA ASP A 70 -10.18 -5.88 -0.43
C ASP A 70 -11.51 -6.02 0.30
N ALA A 71 -12.53 -5.28 -0.15
CA ALA A 71 -13.92 -5.59 0.12
C ALA A 71 -14.35 -6.76 -0.78
N GLY A 72 -13.57 -7.83 -0.71
CA GLY A 72 -13.90 -9.18 -1.15
C GLY A 72 -13.84 -10.09 0.06
N ASP A 73 -14.76 -9.88 1.01
CA ASP A 73 -15.32 -10.88 1.95
C ASP A 73 -14.69 -12.29 1.81
N GLY A 74 -13.53 -12.55 2.42
CA GLY A 74 -12.88 -13.88 2.30
C GLY A 74 -11.36 -13.95 2.20
N VAL A 75 -10.60 -12.89 2.44
CA VAL A 75 -9.13 -12.97 2.45
C VAL A 75 -8.65 -13.82 3.63
N VAL A 76 -8.44 -15.12 3.40
CA VAL A 76 -7.85 -16.03 4.39
C VAL A 76 -6.36 -15.74 4.48
N ARG A 77 -5.90 -15.41 5.69
CA ARG A 77 -4.48 -15.13 6.00
C ARG A 77 -3.87 -16.26 6.80
N ASP A 78 -2.60 -16.57 6.57
CA ASP A 78 -1.91 -17.64 7.30
C ASP A 78 -1.46 -17.17 8.69
N ALA A 79 -0.85 -18.06 9.47
CA ALA A 79 -0.32 -17.74 10.81
C ALA A 79 0.71 -16.59 10.83
N VAL A 80 1.38 -16.33 9.70
CA VAL A 80 2.38 -15.26 9.50
C VAL A 80 1.74 -13.99 8.91
N GLY A 81 0.48 -14.06 8.46
CA GLY A 81 -0.25 -12.93 7.90
C GLY A 81 -0.13 -12.77 6.38
N ASN A 82 0.40 -13.76 5.65
CA ASN A 82 0.36 -13.73 4.20
C ASN A 82 -1.04 -14.10 3.71
N VAL A 83 -1.46 -13.48 2.62
CA VAL A 83 -2.72 -13.79 1.95
C VAL A 83 -2.59 -15.14 1.22
N LEU A 84 -3.52 -16.05 1.49
CA LEU A 84 -3.66 -17.30 0.75
C LEU A 84 -4.62 -17.12 -0.43
N ALA A 85 -4.43 -17.94 -1.45
CA ALA A 85 -5.29 -18.02 -2.62
C ALA A 85 -5.58 -19.48 -2.95
N ASP A 86 -6.63 -19.71 -3.75
CA ASP A 86 -6.99 -21.06 -4.18
C ASP A 86 -5.86 -21.64 -5.05
N GLY A 87 -5.53 -22.91 -4.85
CA GLY A 87 -4.41 -23.58 -5.52
C GLY A 87 -3.04 -23.37 -4.88
N ASP A 88 -2.93 -22.58 -3.81
CA ASP A 88 -1.64 -22.26 -3.18
C ASP A 88 -1.04 -23.47 -2.42
N THR A 89 0.22 -23.37 -1.99
CA THR A 89 0.90 -24.40 -1.22
C THR A 89 1.17 -23.90 0.18
N VAL A 90 0.74 -24.68 1.17
CA VAL A 90 0.92 -24.36 2.58
C VAL A 90 1.69 -25.46 3.30
N THR A 91 2.36 -25.09 4.38
CA THR A 91 3.04 -26.01 5.29
C THR A 91 2.47 -25.84 6.68
N VAL A 92 2.17 -26.96 7.34
CA VAL A 92 1.66 -26.95 8.71
C VAL A 92 2.80 -26.59 9.67
N VAL A 93 2.62 -25.55 10.49
CA VAL A 93 3.65 -25.10 11.45
C VAL A 93 3.53 -25.75 12.82
N LYS A 94 2.37 -26.33 13.14
CA LYS A 94 2.05 -26.90 14.45
C LYS A 94 1.60 -28.35 14.33
N THR A 95 2.13 -29.23 15.17
CA THR A 95 1.72 -30.64 15.19
C THR A 95 0.31 -30.77 15.78
N LEU A 96 -0.60 -31.43 15.07
CA LEU A 96 -1.99 -31.66 15.46
C LEU A 96 -2.28 -33.17 15.54
N LYS A 97 -2.86 -33.59 16.66
CA LYS A 97 -3.31 -34.97 16.86
C LYS A 97 -4.75 -35.09 16.37
N VAL A 98 -4.94 -35.58 15.15
CA VAL A 98 -6.26 -35.75 14.55
C VAL A 98 -6.90 -37.04 15.08
N LYS A 99 -8.13 -36.93 15.59
CA LYS A 99 -8.88 -38.08 16.12
C LYS A 99 -9.43 -38.89 14.93
N GLY A 100 -8.63 -39.83 14.43
CA GLY A 100 -8.97 -40.65 13.26
C GLY A 100 -7.77 -41.17 12.46
N SER A 101 -6.58 -40.60 12.65
CA SER A 101 -5.35 -41.07 11.99
C SER A 101 -4.29 -41.46 13.02
N PRO A 102 -3.68 -42.65 12.93
CA PRO A 102 -2.69 -43.11 13.91
C PRO A 102 -1.40 -42.26 13.89
N THR A 103 -1.09 -41.63 12.75
CA THR A 103 0.15 -40.87 12.55
C THR A 103 0.05 -39.39 12.97
N GLY A 104 -1.17 -38.83 13.07
CA GLY A 104 -1.37 -37.39 13.25
C GLY A 104 -0.73 -36.54 12.13
N ILE A 105 -0.93 -35.22 12.17
CA ILE A 105 -0.26 -34.29 11.24
C ILE A 105 0.90 -33.64 11.99
N LYS A 106 2.13 -33.94 11.57
CA LYS A 106 3.34 -33.33 12.15
C LYS A 106 3.57 -31.96 11.54
N ALA A 107 4.15 -31.05 12.33
CA ALA A 107 4.70 -29.81 11.79
C ALA A 107 5.71 -30.12 10.66
N GLY A 108 5.65 -29.37 9.57
CA GLY A 108 6.43 -29.61 8.35
C GLY A 108 5.69 -30.40 7.27
N THR A 109 4.45 -30.84 7.52
CA THR A 109 3.63 -31.46 6.46
C THR A 109 3.25 -30.42 5.42
N LYS A 110 3.69 -30.62 4.18
CA LYS A 110 3.40 -29.75 3.04
C LYS A 110 2.12 -30.21 2.35
N VAL A 111 1.18 -29.29 2.16
CA VAL A 111 -0.09 -29.52 1.48
C VAL A 111 -0.16 -28.57 0.28
N ARG A 112 -0.44 -29.14 -0.89
CA ARG A 112 -0.50 -28.42 -2.16
C ARG A 112 -1.95 -28.34 -2.61
N ASN A 113 -2.27 -27.36 -3.44
CA ASN A 113 -3.59 -27.19 -4.04
C ASN A 113 -4.68 -27.03 -2.96
N ILE A 114 -4.50 -26.03 -2.10
CA ILE A 114 -5.50 -25.69 -1.09
C ILE A 114 -6.71 -25.01 -1.74
N ARG A 115 -7.88 -25.15 -1.12
CA ARG A 115 -9.08 -24.43 -1.48
C ARG A 115 -9.49 -23.53 -0.32
N LEU A 116 -9.71 -22.25 -0.57
CA LEU A 116 -10.23 -21.35 0.45
C LEU A 116 -11.75 -21.57 0.52
N VAL A 117 -12.23 -21.80 1.73
CA VAL A 117 -13.65 -21.93 2.00
C VAL A 117 -14.04 -20.87 3.01
N ASN A 118 -14.92 -19.94 2.63
CA ASN A 118 -15.61 -19.03 3.56
C ASN A 118 -16.65 -19.82 4.37
N GLY A 119 -16.22 -20.87 5.06
CA GLY A 119 -17.08 -21.70 5.88
C GLY A 119 -17.60 -20.93 7.09
N VAL A 120 -18.85 -21.22 7.49
CA VAL A 120 -19.37 -20.79 8.80
C VAL A 120 -18.68 -21.66 9.87
N GLY A 121 -17.50 -21.25 10.36
CA GLY A 121 -16.78 -22.00 11.39
C GLY A 121 -15.30 -21.61 11.57
N ASP A 122 -14.58 -22.40 12.39
CA ASP A 122 -13.18 -22.19 12.76
C ASP A 122 -12.16 -22.76 11.72
N HIS A 123 -12.65 -23.26 10.58
CA HIS A 123 -11.83 -23.89 9.54
C HIS A 123 -12.06 -23.21 8.18
N ASP A 124 -11.08 -22.43 7.75
CA ASP A 124 -11.17 -21.59 6.54
C ASP A 124 -10.51 -22.23 5.30
N ILE A 125 -9.79 -23.34 5.47
CA ILE A 125 -8.95 -23.93 4.41
C ILE A 125 -9.31 -25.40 4.23
N ASP A 126 -9.83 -25.75 3.06
CA ASP A 126 -9.99 -27.14 2.63
C ASP A 126 -8.76 -27.59 1.86
N CYS A 127 -8.22 -28.76 2.19
CA CYS A 127 -7.01 -29.23 1.54
C CYS A 127 -6.98 -30.75 1.48
N LYS A 128 -6.25 -31.30 0.50
CA LYS A 128 -6.07 -32.75 0.37
C LYS A 128 -4.66 -33.15 0.75
N VAL A 129 -4.54 -33.93 1.81
CA VAL A 129 -3.26 -34.48 2.29
C VAL A 129 -3.07 -35.87 1.69
N ASP A 130 -1.91 -36.10 1.07
CA ASP A 130 -1.55 -37.41 0.54
C ASP A 130 -1.46 -38.45 1.66
N GLY A 131 -2.19 -39.56 1.53
CA GLY A 131 -2.28 -40.63 2.54
C GLY A 131 -3.33 -40.45 3.65
N ILE A 132 -3.91 -39.25 3.85
CA ILE A 132 -4.99 -39.01 4.83
C ILE A 132 -6.32 -38.68 4.14
N GLY A 133 -6.30 -37.97 3.01
CA GLY A 133 -7.49 -37.57 2.25
C GLY A 133 -7.84 -36.08 2.39
N PRO A 134 -9.08 -35.68 2.05
CA PRO A 134 -9.55 -34.31 2.20
C PRO A 134 -9.71 -33.97 3.69
N MET A 135 -9.17 -32.83 4.11
CA MET A 135 -9.21 -32.34 5.48
C MET A 135 -9.26 -30.81 5.52
N GLN A 136 -10.04 -30.29 6.48
CA GLN A 136 -10.14 -28.86 6.73
C GLN A 136 -9.17 -28.43 7.84
N LEU A 137 -8.46 -27.33 7.62
CA LEU A 137 -7.47 -26.76 8.52
C LEU A 137 -7.80 -25.31 8.83
N LYS A 138 -7.31 -24.83 9.97
CA LYS A 138 -7.39 -23.43 10.36
C LYS A 138 -6.23 -22.63 9.76
N SER A 139 -6.53 -21.44 9.29
CA SER A 139 -5.60 -20.37 8.90
C SER A 139 -4.44 -20.16 9.88
N SER A 140 -4.69 -20.22 11.19
CA SER A 140 -3.70 -19.99 12.26
C SER A 140 -2.63 -21.07 12.45
N VAL A 141 -2.76 -22.24 11.82
CA VAL A 141 -1.79 -23.37 11.98
C VAL A 141 -1.04 -23.71 10.70
N VAL A 142 -1.29 -22.97 9.63
CA VAL A 142 -0.63 -23.13 8.33
C VAL A 142 0.22 -21.91 8.02
N LYS A 143 1.22 -22.11 7.17
CA LYS A 143 2.09 -21.07 6.62
C LYS A 143 2.25 -21.27 5.12
N LYS A 144 2.09 -20.22 4.34
CA LYS A 144 2.38 -20.23 2.89
C LYS A 144 3.87 -20.50 2.63
N VAL A 145 4.17 -21.32 1.62
CA VAL A 145 5.55 -21.72 1.22
C VAL A 145 5.88 -21.35 -0.21
#